data_AF-A0A937DV96-F1
#
_entry.id   AF-A0A937DV96-F1
#
_cell.length_a   1.000
_cell.length_b   1.000
_cell.length_c   1.000
_cell.angle_alpha   90.00
_cell.angle_beta   90.00
_cell.angle_gamma   90.00
#
_symmetry.space_group_name_H-M   'P 1'
#
loop_
_entity.id
_entity.type
_entity.pdbx_description
1 polymer ?
#
loop_
_entity_poly.entity_id
_entity_poly.type
_entity_poly.pdbx_seq_one_letter_code
_entity_poly.pdbx_strand_id
1 'polypeptide(L)' 'MGFQFDIFLPDRIVTVVARGDITMFDLAKLTKDLIDAQVLTYRKIIDITSATSAIAEN' A
#
# COMPACT_ATOMS: atom_id res chain seq x y z
N MET A 1 12.42 0.71 3.09
CA MET A 1 11.27 -0.13 3.49
C MET A 1 10.02 0.59 3.06
N GLY A 2 8.96 -0.11 2.66
CA GLY A 2 7.82 0.52 2.02
C GLY A 2 6.85 -0.48 1.41
N PHE A 3 5.88 0.04 0.69
CA PHE A 3 4.85 -0.74 0.02
C PHE A 3 5.34 -1.20 -1.36
N GLN A 4 5.32 -2.51 -1.62
CA GLN A 4 5.31 -3.06 -2.97
C GLN A 4 3.87 -3.05 -3.50
N PHE A 5 3.70 -2.69 -4.77
CA PHE A 5 2.42 -2.42 -5.39
C PHE A 5 2.31 -3.14 -6.74
N ASP A 6 1.30 -4.00 -6.89
CA ASP A 6 1.03 -4.76 -8.11
C ASP A 6 -0.47 -4.64 -8.51
N ILE A 7 -0.74 -4.52 -9.81
CA ILE A 7 -2.09 -4.36 -10.36
C ILE A 7 -2.46 -5.56 -11.25
N PHE A 8 -3.57 -6.21 -10.93
CA PHE A 8 -4.16 -7.29 -11.72
C PHE A 8 -5.39 -6.77 -12.46
N LEU A 9 -5.21 -6.38 -13.73
CA LEU A 9 -6.21 -5.69 -14.55
C LEU A 9 -7.49 -6.51 -14.84
N PRO A 10 -7.44 -7.81 -15.17
CA PRO A 10 -8.65 -8.58 -15.47
C PRO A 10 -9.63 -8.60 -14.30
N ASP A 11 -9.10 -8.72 -13.08
CA ASP A 11 -9.89 -8.86 -11.86
C ASP A 11 -10.12 -7.53 -11.14
N ARG A 12 -9.48 -6.44 -11.58
CA ARG A 12 -9.47 -5.15 -10.87
C ARG A 12 -9.06 -5.33 -9.40
N ILE A 13 -7.93 -5.98 -9.20
CA ILE A 13 -7.34 -6.21 -7.87
C ILE A 13 -6.00 -5.48 -7.81
N VAL A 14 -5.77 -4.79 -6.71
CA VAL A 14 -4.48 -4.26 -6.31
C VAL A 14 -3.97 -5.09 -5.13
N THR A 15 -2.75 -5.61 -5.24
CA THR A 15 -2.06 -6.20 -4.09
C THR A 15 -0.99 -5.26 -3.60
N VAL A 16 -0.96 -5.05 -2.30
CA VAL A 16 0.01 -4.20 -1.62
C VAL A 16 0.72 -5.03 -0.58
N VAL A 17 2.04 -5.11 -0.62
CA VAL A 17 2.84 -5.82 0.38
C VAL A 17 3.70 -4.82 1.13
N ALA A 18 3.45 -4.67 2.42
CA ALA A 18 4.21 -3.82 3.32
C ALA A 18 5.33 -4.63 3.99
N ARG A 19 6.55 -4.09 4.00
CA ARG A 19 7.69 -4.71 4.70
C ARG A 19 8.43 -3.67 5.52
N GLY A 20 8.69 -4.02 6.78
CA GLY A 20 9.43 -3.17 7.71
C GLY A 20 8.63 -2.06 8.34
N ASP A 21 9.36 -1.05 8.83
CA ASP A 21 8.76 0.10 9.48
C ASP A 21 7.97 0.93 8.48
N ILE A 22 6.67 1.03 8.73
CA ILE A 22 5.74 1.84 7.94
C ILE A 22 5.50 3.17 8.66
N THR A 23 5.77 4.25 7.95
CA THR A 23 5.56 5.63 8.41
C THR A 23 4.26 6.21 7.87
N MET A 24 3.84 7.36 8.41
CA MET A 24 2.72 8.14 7.84
C MET A 24 3.01 8.63 6.41
N PHE A 25 4.27 8.90 6.10
CA PHE A 25 4.67 9.28 4.75
C PHE A 25 4.45 8.15 3.74
N ASP A 26 4.73 6.90 4.13
CA ASP A 26 4.53 5.74 3.27
C ASP A 26 3.04 5.51 2.96
N LEU A 27 2.16 5.74 3.93
CA LEU A 27 0.71 5.65 3.74
C LEU A 27 0.18 6.74 2.80
N ALA A 28 0.67 7.97 2.95
CA ALA A 28 0.32 9.07 2.06
C ALA A 28 0.80 8.79 0.62
N LYS A 29 2.02 8.25 0.48
CA LYS A 29 2.57 7.84 -0.80
C LYS A 29 1.74 6.71 -1.45
N LEU A 30 1.39 5.66 -0.71
CA LEU A 30 0.53 4.58 -1.22
C LEU A 30 -0.81 5.12 -1.73
N THR A 31 -1.41 6.03 -0.99
CA THR A 31 -2.69 6.66 -1.38
C THR A 31 -2.54 7.44 -2.69
N LYS A 32 -1.46 8.21 -2.84
CA LYS A 32 -1.14 8.92 -4.08
C LYS A 32 -0.94 7.94 -5.25
N ASP A 33 -0.17 6.87 -5.04
CA ASP A 33 0.11 5.88 -6.08
C ASP A 33 -1.20 5.20 -6.57
N LEU A 34 -2.16 4.93 -5.67
CA LEU A 34 -3.50 4.41 -6.03
C LEU A 34 -4.34 5.38 -6.86
N ILE A 35 -4.26 6.69 -6.58
CA ILE A 35 -4.96 7.75 -7.31
C ILE A 35 -4.35 7.91 -8.70
N ASP A 36 -3.03 8.04 -8.78
CA ASP A 36 -2.31 8.29 -10.02
C ASP A 36 -2.46 7.10 -10.99
N ALA A 37 -2.54 5.87 -10.48
CA ALA A 37 -2.81 4.67 -11.27
C ALA A 37 -4.30 4.48 -11.65
N GLN A 38 -5.20 5.37 -11.21
CA GLN A 38 -6.65 5.31 -11.46
C GLN A 38 -7.32 4.00 -10.98
N VAL A 39 -6.77 3.38 -9.93
CA VAL A 39 -7.24 2.11 -9.37
C VAL A 39 -7.94 2.26 -8.02
N LEU A 40 -8.36 3.48 -7.65
CA LEU A 40 -9.16 3.72 -6.44
C LEU A 40 -10.41 2.84 -6.36
N THR A 41 -10.99 2.48 -7.51
CA THR A 41 -12.20 1.64 -7.58
C THR A 41 -11.91 0.14 -7.49
N TYR A 42 -10.64 -0.26 -7.53
CA TYR A 42 -10.24 -1.67 -7.54
C TYR A 42 -10.33 -2.24 -6.12
N ARG A 43 -10.44 -3.57 -6.02
CA ARG A 43 -10.34 -4.28 -4.73
C ARG A 43 -8.89 -4.24 -4.26
N LYS A 44 -8.68 -4.08 -2.95
CA LYS A 44 -7.34 -4.02 -2.36
C LYS A 44 -7.12 -5.23 -1.47
N ILE A 45 -6.00 -5.92 -1.67
CA ILE A 45 -5.48 -6.93 -0.75
C ILE A 45 -4.19 -6.35 -0.20
N ILE A 46 -4.12 -6.16 1.11
CA ILE A 46 -2.97 -5.55 1.77
C ILE A 46 -2.36 -6.61 2.70
N ASP A 47 -1.16 -7.05 2.37
CA ASP A 47 -0.33 -7.90 3.21
C ASP A 47 0.58 -7.03 4.08
N ILE A 48 0.38 -7.11 5.39
CA ILE A 48 1.16 -6.40 6.41
C ILE A 48 1.88 -7.36 7.35
N THR A 49 1.97 -8.65 7.00
CA THR A 49 2.49 -9.69 7.91
C THR A 49 3.94 -9.44 8.31
N SER A 50 4.74 -8.82 7.44
CA SER A 50 6.15 -8.46 7.71
C SER A 50 6.36 -6.97 7.99
N ALA A 51 5.30 -6.23 8.29
CA ALA A 51 5.36 -4.81 8.58
C ALA A 51 5.37 -4.54 10.09
N THR A 52 6.11 -3.53 10.48
CA THR A 52 6.16 -2.95 11.84
C THR A 52 5.63 -1.51 11.77
N SER A 53 5.03 -1.03 12.86
CA SER A 53 4.46 0.31 12.91
C SER A 53 5.42 1.26 13.61
N ALA A 54 5.84 2.31 12.90
CA ALA A 54 6.54 3.47 13.47
C ALA A 54 5.59 4.68 13.61
N ILE A 55 4.27 4.45 13.55
CA ILE A 55 3.25 5.51 13.54
C ILE A 55 3.12 6.18 14.93
N ALA A 56 3.51 5.49 16.00
CA ALA A 56 3.32 5.93 17.38
C ALA A 56 4.49 6.75 17.99
N GLU A 57 5.54 7.07 17.24
CA GLU A 57 6.70 7.83 17.77
C GLU A 57 6.52 9.37 17.72
N ASN A 58 5.28 9.87 17.81
CA ASN A 58 5.01 11.31 17.98
C ASN A 58 4.46 11.62 19.37
#